data_AF-A0A972C7B0-F1
#
_entry.id   AF-A0A972C7B0-F1
#
_cell.length_a   1.000
_cell.length_b   1.000
_cell.length_c   1.000
_cell.angle_alpha   90.00
_cell.angle_beta   90.00
_cell.angle_gamma   90.00
#
_symmetry.space_group_name_H-M   'P 1'
#
loop_
_entity.id
_entity.type
_entity.pdbx_description
1 polymer ?
#
loop_
_entity_poly.entity_id
_entity_poly.type
_entity_poly.pdbx_seq_one_letter_code
_entity_poly.pdbx_strand_id
1 'polypeptide(L)'
;NWTIAQIEQYNPDLNYGISYIPTPDGENFTTYVGGRALIIPKGVKDVEASWEFVKWMCTSEEGQSLKKITGEFAAMPEVNSKIYGDDSRQDIFLEVLPNGRHRPVILAGNMMWDELAKAPDLVMNKQGTPKEVLDEITDKINNEIQKKKEQMN
;
A
#
# COMPACT_ATOMS: atom_id res chain seq x y z
N ASN A 1 12.89 0.45 1.28
CA ASN A 1 11.97 -0.69 1.46
C ASN A 1 12.15 -1.29 2.86
N TRP A 2 11.08 -1.47 3.65
CA TRP A 2 11.17 -1.96 5.03
C TRP A 2 11.70 -3.39 5.16
N THR A 3 11.46 -4.26 4.18
CA THR A 3 11.96 -5.65 4.20
C THR A 3 13.48 -5.68 4.04
N ILE A 4 14.04 -4.79 3.21
CA ILE A 4 15.50 -4.63 3.10
C ILE A 4 16.09 -4.22 4.46
N ALA A 5 15.51 -3.20 5.09
CA ALA A 5 15.96 -2.75 6.42
C ALA A 5 15.87 -3.87 7.47
N GLN A 6 14.84 -4.72 7.40
CA GLN A 6 14.71 -5.89 8.27
C GLN A 6 15.78 -6.96 7.99
N ILE A 7 16.09 -7.24 6.72
CA ILE A 7 17.15 -8.19 6.35
C ILE A 7 18.50 -7.69 6.87
N GLU A 8 18.82 -6.41 6.67
CA GLU A 8 20.06 -5.82 7.21
C GLU A 8 20.15 -5.92 8.73
N GLN A 9 19.02 -5.75 9.43
CA GLN A 9 18.99 -5.81 10.89
C GLN A 9 19.15 -7.24 11.42
N TYR A 10 18.52 -8.23 10.78
CA TYR A 10 18.35 -9.57 11.36
C TYR A 10 19.16 -10.67 10.69
N ASN A 11 19.57 -10.50 9.42
CA ASN A 11 20.39 -11.45 8.69
C ASN A 11 21.17 -10.75 7.55
N PRO A 12 22.18 -9.93 7.89
CA PRO A 12 22.90 -9.11 6.91
C PRO A 12 23.69 -9.94 5.87
N ASP A 13 24.02 -11.19 6.20
CA ASP A 13 24.75 -12.11 5.31
C ASP A 13 23.82 -12.88 4.36
N LEU A 14 22.50 -12.63 4.40
CA LEU A 14 21.56 -13.26 3.49
C LEU A 14 21.92 -12.90 2.04
N ASN A 15 22.23 -13.91 1.24
CA ASN A 15 22.43 -13.72 -0.19
C ASN A 15 21.06 -13.68 -0.91
N TYR A 16 20.57 -12.49 -1.21
CA TYR A 16 19.29 -12.30 -1.90
C TYR A 16 19.40 -11.34 -3.09
N GLY A 17 18.50 -11.53 -4.05
CA GLY A 17 18.27 -10.60 -5.15
C GLY A 17 16.90 -9.94 -5.05
N ILE A 18 16.72 -8.85 -5.80
CA ILE A 18 15.44 -8.14 -5.93
C ILE A 18 15.05 -8.20 -7.40
N SER A 19 13.77 -8.44 -7.66
CA SER A 19 13.22 -8.52 -9.00
C SER A 19 11.78 -8.02 -9.01
N TYR A 20 11.23 -7.84 -10.21
CA TYR A 20 9.82 -7.57 -10.40
C TYR A 20 8.97 -8.77 -9.95
N ILE A 21 7.72 -8.51 -9.59
CA ILE A 21 6.72 -9.57 -9.51
C ILE A 21 6.54 -10.11 -10.94
N PRO A 22 6.72 -11.43 -11.17
CA PRO A 22 6.61 -11.99 -12.51
C PRO A 22 5.22 -11.74 -13.11
N THR A 23 5.19 -11.35 -14.38
CA THR A 23 3.98 -11.28 -15.19
C THR A 23 3.93 -12.47 -16.17
N PRO A 24 2.75 -12.88 -16.66
CA PRO A 24 2.64 -14.01 -17.59
C PRO A 24 3.44 -13.84 -18.89
N ASP A 25 3.59 -12.61 -19.36
CA ASP A 25 4.29 -12.23 -20.59
C ASP A 25 5.73 -11.75 -20.35
N GLY A 26 6.14 -11.53 -19.08
CA GLY A 26 7.43 -10.95 -18.74
C GLY A 26 7.53 -9.44 -19.04
N GLU A 27 6.41 -8.78 -19.34
CA GLU A 27 6.31 -7.36 -19.61
C GLU A 27 5.30 -6.70 -18.64
N ASN A 28 5.15 -5.38 -18.69
CA ASN A 28 4.10 -4.65 -17.97
C ASN A 28 4.09 -4.86 -16.45
N PHE A 29 5.27 -4.86 -15.82
CA PHE A 29 5.39 -5.01 -14.38
C PHE A 29 4.59 -3.93 -13.63
N THR A 30 3.82 -4.37 -12.64
CA THR A 30 3.03 -3.50 -11.78
C THR A 30 3.13 -3.98 -10.34
N THR A 31 2.69 -3.15 -9.42
CA THR A 31 2.66 -3.43 -7.99
C THR A 31 1.47 -2.75 -7.35
N TYR A 32 1.17 -3.08 -6.09
CA TYR A 32 0.27 -2.27 -5.29
C TYR A 32 1.04 -1.12 -4.60
N VAL A 33 0.62 0.11 -4.83
CA VAL A 33 1.10 1.28 -4.09
C VAL A 33 0.20 1.48 -2.89
N GLY A 34 0.80 1.31 -1.71
CA GLY A 34 0.23 1.72 -0.44
C GLY A 34 0.93 2.97 0.09
N GLY A 35 0.64 3.29 1.34
CA GLY A 35 1.29 4.39 2.03
C GLY A 35 0.61 4.68 3.36
N ARG A 36 1.04 5.78 3.96
CA ARG A 36 0.42 6.32 5.18
C ARG A 36 -0.16 7.70 4.87
N ALA A 37 -1.35 7.95 5.37
CA ALA A 37 -1.91 9.29 5.43
C ALA A 37 -1.70 9.85 6.85
N LEU A 38 -1.29 11.11 6.93
CA LEU A 38 -1.39 11.88 8.18
C LEU A 38 -2.81 12.45 8.24
N ILE A 39 -3.48 12.22 9.37
CA ILE A 39 -4.88 12.60 9.58
C ILE A 39 -4.93 13.48 10.82
N ILE A 40 -5.62 14.62 10.71
CA ILE A 40 -5.96 15.48 11.87
C ILE A 40 -7.29 14.99 12.43
N PRO A 41 -7.33 14.42 13.64
CA PRO A 41 -8.58 13.94 14.24
C PRO A 41 -9.57 15.09 14.48
N LYS A 42 -10.87 14.80 14.41
CA LYS A 42 -11.90 15.76 14.83
C LYS A 42 -11.77 16.02 16.33
N GLY A 43 -11.81 17.29 16.73
CA GLY A 43 -11.76 17.69 18.14
C GLY A 43 -10.36 17.87 18.71
N VAL A 44 -9.31 17.95 17.87
CA VAL A 44 -7.99 18.43 18.33
C VAL A 44 -8.13 19.82 18.95
N LYS A 45 -7.34 20.07 20.01
CA LYS A 45 -7.37 21.35 20.74
C LYS A 45 -6.84 22.52 19.91
N ASP A 46 -5.92 22.24 19.01
CA ASP A 46 -5.22 23.23 18.18
C ASP A 46 -5.15 22.70 16.74
N VAL A 47 -6.08 23.18 15.90
CA VAL A 47 -6.22 22.73 14.52
C VAL A 47 -5.11 23.32 13.66
N GLU A 48 -4.76 24.58 13.92
CA GLU A 48 -3.77 25.35 13.20
C GLU A 48 -2.38 24.73 13.36
N ALA A 49 -1.92 24.46 14.58
CA ALA A 49 -0.61 23.83 14.81
C ALA A 49 -0.57 22.41 14.22
N SER A 50 -1.67 21.66 14.33
CA SER A 50 -1.78 20.33 13.71
C SER A 50 -1.65 20.41 12.18
N TRP A 51 -2.24 21.42 11.56
CA TRP A 51 -2.16 21.66 10.12
C TRP A 51 -0.78 22.10 9.67
N GLU A 52 -0.11 22.99 10.41
CA GLU A 52 1.28 23.38 10.11
C GLU A 52 2.21 22.17 10.14
N PHE A 53 2.07 21.28 11.13
CA PHE A 53 2.85 20.05 11.21
C PHE A 53 2.58 19.12 10.02
N VAL A 54 1.31 18.88 9.69
CA VAL A 54 0.93 18.00 8.56
C VAL A 54 1.45 18.56 7.25
N LYS A 55 1.33 19.87 7.01
CA LYS A 55 1.92 20.52 5.84
C LYS A 55 3.42 20.29 5.80
N TRP A 56 4.13 20.63 6.87
CA TRP A 56 5.59 20.47 6.92
C TRP A 56 5.99 19.01 6.64
N MET A 57 5.40 18.03 7.33
CA MET A 57 5.71 16.61 7.11
C MET A 57 5.44 16.14 5.67
N CYS A 58 4.37 16.64 5.04
CA CYS A 58 3.93 16.16 3.73
C CYS A 58 4.54 16.91 2.54
N THR A 59 4.99 18.16 2.72
CA THR A 59 5.41 19.02 1.60
C THR A 59 6.82 19.56 1.73
N SER A 60 7.50 19.40 2.87
CA SER A 60 8.91 19.74 2.98
C SER A 60 9.78 18.54 2.58
N GLU A 61 10.95 18.85 2.02
CA GLU A 61 11.96 17.84 1.73
C GLU A 61 12.43 17.15 3.02
N GLU A 62 12.63 17.92 4.10
CA GLU A 62 13.06 17.41 5.39
C GLU A 62 12.03 16.43 5.97
N GLY A 63 10.75 16.81 5.99
CA GLY A 63 9.66 15.98 6.48
C GLY A 63 9.49 14.69 5.68
N GLN A 64 9.60 14.77 4.35
CA GLN A 64 9.57 13.59 3.49
C GLN A 64 10.82 12.72 3.61
N SER A 65 12.00 13.30 3.85
CA SER A 65 13.25 12.55 4.02
C SER A 65 13.25 11.65 5.25
N LEU A 66 12.43 11.97 6.27
CA LEU A 66 12.23 11.12 7.45
C LEU A 66 11.67 9.73 7.10
N LYS A 67 11.10 9.54 5.90
CA LYS A 67 10.67 8.22 5.41
C LYS A 67 11.81 7.21 5.31
N LYS A 68 13.06 7.67 5.14
CA LYS A 68 14.25 6.79 5.16
C LYS A 68 14.37 6.03 6.50
N ILE A 69 14.00 6.67 7.62
CA ILE A 69 14.07 6.07 8.97
C ILE A 69 13.21 4.80 9.05
N THR A 70 12.06 4.80 8.39
CA THR A 70 11.13 3.65 8.39
C THR A 70 11.28 2.76 7.15
N GLY A 71 12.27 3.02 6.29
CA GLY A 71 12.45 2.31 5.03
C GLY A 71 11.31 2.50 4.03
N GLU A 72 10.51 3.55 4.19
CA GLU A 72 9.39 3.90 3.31
C GLU A 72 9.84 4.81 2.15
N PHE A 73 9.07 4.85 1.07
CA PHE A 73 9.25 5.84 0.01
C PHE A 73 8.51 7.14 0.37
N ALA A 74 9.12 8.26 0.02
CA ALA A 74 8.48 9.57 0.05
C ALA A 74 7.38 9.63 -1.02
N ALA A 75 6.33 10.41 -0.74
CA ALA A 75 5.30 10.72 -1.71
C ALA A 75 5.81 11.69 -2.80
N MET A 76 6.89 12.42 -2.52
CA MET A 76 7.62 13.28 -3.45
C MET A 76 8.71 12.46 -4.17
N PRO A 77 8.58 12.16 -5.47
CA PRO A 77 9.53 11.32 -6.21
C PRO A 77 10.98 11.82 -6.15
N GLU A 78 11.18 13.13 -6.20
CA GLU A 78 12.48 13.80 -6.15
C GLU A 78 13.22 13.58 -4.82
N VAL A 79 12.47 13.38 -3.72
CA VAL A 79 13.05 13.07 -2.41
C VAL A 79 13.57 11.64 -2.40
N ASN A 80 12.91 10.71 -3.09
CA ASN A 80 13.34 9.30 -3.16
C ASN A 80 14.74 9.15 -3.75
N SER A 81 15.07 9.90 -4.81
CA SER A 81 16.42 9.90 -5.40
C SER A 81 17.48 10.39 -4.41
N LYS A 82 17.14 11.29 -3.49
CA LYS A 82 18.07 11.79 -2.47
C LYS A 82 18.28 10.80 -1.33
N ILE A 83 17.21 10.15 -0.87
CA ILE A 83 17.28 9.24 0.28
C ILE A 83 17.75 7.82 -0.09
N TYR A 84 17.60 7.41 -1.36
CA TYR A 84 17.94 6.06 -1.83
C TYR A 84 18.91 6.03 -3.02
N GLY A 85 19.43 7.17 -3.49
CA GLY A 85 20.32 7.21 -4.66
C GLY A 85 21.67 6.49 -4.46
N ASP A 86 22.02 6.13 -3.23
CA ASP A 86 23.20 5.33 -2.86
C ASP A 86 22.88 3.84 -2.69
N ASP A 87 21.62 3.42 -2.79
CA ASP A 87 21.17 2.06 -2.57
C ASP A 87 20.50 1.48 -3.83
N SER A 88 21.29 0.85 -4.70
CA SER A 88 20.80 0.24 -5.95
C SER A 88 19.78 -0.88 -5.74
N ARG A 89 19.64 -1.38 -4.51
CA ARG A 89 18.57 -2.34 -4.16
C ARG A 89 17.19 -1.69 -4.22
N GLN A 90 17.10 -0.36 -4.20
CA GLN A 90 15.85 0.37 -4.30
C GLN A 90 15.41 0.63 -5.75
N ASP A 91 16.32 0.50 -6.72
CA ASP A 91 16.10 0.91 -8.11
C ASP A 91 14.86 0.27 -8.73
N ILE A 92 14.71 -1.06 -8.59
CA ILE A 92 13.56 -1.80 -9.12
C ILE A 92 12.24 -1.32 -8.49
N PHE A 93 12.25 -0.97 -7.20
CA PHE A 93 11.06 -0.42 -6.55
C PHE A 93 10.72 0.97 -7.08
N LEU A 94 11.72 1.82 -7.28
CA LEU A 94 11.53 3.17 -7.83
C LEU A 94 11.10 3.15 -9.29
N GLU A 95 11.56 2.15 -10.06
CA GLU A 95 11.17 1.94 -11.46
C GLU A 95 9.71 1.49 -11.59
N VAL A 96 9.25 0.57 -10.73
CA VAL A 96 7.86 0.06 -10.80
C VAL A 96 6.84 0.98 -10.11
N LEU A 97 7.26 1.83 -9.16
CA LEU A 97 6.36 2.66 -8.35
C LEU A 97 5.41 3.54 -9.19
N PRO A 98 5.84 4.21 -10.29
CA PRO A 98 4.96 5.00 -11.14
C PRO A 98 3.86 4.19 -11.85
N ASN A 99 4.11 2.89 -12.08
CA ASN A 99 3.15 1.98 -12.73
C ASN A 99 2.28 1.22 -11.71
N GLY A 100 2.46 1.49 -10.42
CA GLY A 100 1.74 0.79 -9.38
C GLY A 100 0.27 1.24 -9.29
N ARG A 101 -0.58 0.31 -8.84
CA ARG A 101 -2.02 0.53 -8.65
C ARG A 101 -2.32 0.75 -7.19
N HIS A 102 -3.24 1.65 -6.89
CA HIS A 102 -3.77 1.77 -5.54
C HIS A 102 -4.99 0.87 -5.38
N ARG A 103 -5.31 0.57 -4.12
CA ARG A 103 -6.49 -0.20 -3.77
C ARG A 103 -7.76 0.60 -4.10
N PRO A 104 -8.88 -0.03 -4.49
CA PRO A 104 -10.15 0.66 -4.68
C PRO A 104 -10.60 1.39 -3.41
N VAL A 105 -11.01 2.65 -3.56
CA VAL A 105 -11.53 3.47 -2.47
C VAL A 105 -13.05 3.32 -2.45
N ILE A 106 -13.55 2.31 -1.75
CA ILE A 106 -14.98 1.95 -1.68
C ILE A 106 -15.47 1.89 -0.22
N LEU A 107 -16.78 2.14 -0.01
CA LEU A 107 -17.40 2.20 1.32
C LEU A 107 -17.22 0.90 2.13
N ALA A 108 -17.18 -0.25 1.47
CA ALA A 108 -16.97 -1.57 2.07
C ALA A 108 -15.52 -2.07 1.90
N GLY A 109 -14.54 -1.17 1.78
CA GLY A 109 -13.16 -1.52 1.38
C GLY A 109 -12.47 -2.52 2.31
N ASN A 110 -12.60 -2.37 3.63
CA ASN A 110 -12.02 -3.32 4.59
C ASN A 110 -12.68 -4.70 4.48
N MET A 111 -14.00 -4.75 4.34
CA MET A 111 -14.73 -6.00 4.17
C MET A 111 -14.34 -6.69 2.86
N MET A 112 -14.17 -5.94 1.76
CA MET A 112 -13.69 -6.48 0.50
C MET A 112 -12.33 -7.16 0.68
N TRP A 113 -11.43 -6.56 1.45
CA TRP A 113 -10.12 -7.18 1.75
C TRP A 113 -10.25 -8.47 2.53
N ASP A 114 -11.00 -8.44 3.63
CA ASP A 114 -11.15 -9.61 4.49
C ASP A 114 -11.79 -10.78 3.75
N GLU A 115 -12.73 -10.52 2.84
CA GLU A 115 -13.39 -11.54 2.04
C GLU A 115 -12.49 -12.05 0.90
N LEU A 116 -11.81 -11.17 0.16
CA LEU A 116 -10.87 -11.59 -0.89
C LEU A 116 -9.69 -12.40 -0.33
N ALA A 117 -9.21 -12.06 0.87
CA ALA A 117 -8.11 -12.80 1.52
C ALA A 117 -8.47 -14.27 1.82
N LYS A 118 -9.76 -14.58 1.99
CA LYS A 118 -10.25 -15.95 2.22
C LYS A 118 -10.37 -16.75 0.93
N ALA A 119 -10.49 -16.09 -0.23
CA ALA A 119 -10.83 -16.76 -1.48
C ALA A 119 -9.87 -17.92 -1.85
N PRO A 120 -8.54 -17.78 -1.74
CA PRO A 120 -7.63 -18.88 -2.02
C PRO A 120 -7.89 -20.10 -1.12
N ASP A 121 -8.10 -19.88 0.18
CA ASP A 121 -8.35 -20.95 1.14
C ASP A 121 -9.68 -21.65 0.88
N LEU A 122 -10.74 -20.90 0.53
CA LEU A 122 -12.04 -21.47 0.19
C LEU A 122 -11.94 -22.40 -1.03
N VAL A 123 -11.24 -21.93 -2.08
CA VAL A 123 -11.02 -22.72 -3.30
C VAL A 123 -10.16 -23.96 -3.01
N MET A 124 -9.05 -23.80 -2.28
CA MET A 124 -8.15 -24.92 -1.93
C MET A 124 -8.87 -25.98 -1.07
N ASN A 125 -9.80 -25.55 -0.21
CA ASN A 125 -10.64 -26.43 0.61
C ASN A 125 -11.88 -26.94 -0.13
N LYS A 126 -11.96 -26.76 -1.46
CA LYS A 126 -13.05 -27.26 -2.32
C LYS A 126 -14.43 -26.74 -1.92
N GLN A 127 -14.51 -25.52 -1.36
CA GLN A 127 -15.78 -24.90 -0.97
C GLN A 127 -16.49 -24.20 -2.14
N GLY A 128 -15.90 -24.21 -3.34
CA GLY A 128 -16.47 -23.67 -4.57
C GLY A 128 -15.39 -23.57 -5.63
N THR A 129 -15.80 -23.35 -6.88
CA THR A 129 -14.88 -22.95 -7.95
C THR A 129 -14.38 -21.52 -7.71
N PRO A 130 -13.24 -21.11 -8.31
CA PRO A 130 -12.79 -19.72 -8.23
C PRO A 130 -13.86 -18.71 -8.65
N LYS A 131 -14.67 -19.06 -9.66
CA LYS A 131 -15.75 -18.19 -10.12
C LYS A 131 -16.85 -18.05 -9.07
N GLU A 132 -17.37 -19.16 -8.54
CA GLU A 132 -18.45 -19.14 -7.54
C GLU A 132 -18.04 -18.35 -6.29
N VAL A 133 -16.83 -18.61 -5.77
CA VAL A 133 -16.31 -17.89 -4.58
C VAL A 133 -16.20 -16.39 -4.84
N LEU A 134 -15.70 -15.98 -6.01
CA LEU A 134 -15.56 -14.56 -6.34
C LEU A 134 -16.90 -13.88 -6.63
N ASP A 135 -17.87 -14.59 -7.21
CA ASP A 135 -19.23 -14.09 -7.41
C ASP A 135 -19.91 -13.84 -6.05
N GLU A 136 -19.81 -14.79 -5.11
CA GLU A 136 -20.37 -14.65 -3.75
C GLU A 136 -19.76 -13.47 -2.99
N ILE A 137 -18.43 -13.30 -3.07
CA ILE A 137 -17.74 -12.15 -2.48
C ILE A 137 -18.25 -10.86 -3.13
N THR A 138 -18.41 -10.83 -4.46
CA THR A 138 -18.90 -9.66 -5.19
C THR A 138 -20.29 -9.25 -4.71
N ASP A 139 -21.22 -10.19 -4.61
CA ASP A 139 -22.57 -9.95 -4.12
C ASP A 139 -22.57 -9.42 -2.69
N LYS A 140 -21.77 -10.03 -1.81
CA LYS A 140 -21.62 -9.62 -0.42
C LYS A 140 -21.12 -8.18 -0.28
N ILE A 141 -20.13 -7.79 -1.07
CA ILE A 141 -19.58 -6.43 -1.06
C ILE A 141 -20.55 -5.41 -1.65
N ASN A 142 -21.24 -5.74 -2.75
CA ASN A 142 -22.23 -4.86 -3.34
C ASN A 142 -23.41 -4.59 -2.40
N ASN A 143 -23.88 -5.63 -1.70
CA ASN A 143 -24.93 -5.49 -0.69
C ASN A 143 -24.50 -4.59 0.47
N GLU A 144 -23.27 -4.74 0.99
CA GLU A 144 -22.77 -3.87 2.06
C GLU A 144 -22.60 -2.41 1.57
N ILE A 145 -22.13 -2.20 0.34
CA ILE A 145 -22.06 -0.86 -0.25
C ILE A 145 -23.44 -0.22 -0.29
N GLN A 146 -24.46 -0.96 -0.75
CA GLN A 146 -25.82 -0.46 -0.84
C GLN A 146 -26.38 -0.09 0.55
N LYS A 147 -26.23 -0.97 1.53
CA LYS A 147 -26.62 -0.72 2.93
C LYS A 147 -25.94 0.53 3.51
N LYS A 148 -24.65 0.72 3.26
CA LYS A 148 -23.93 1.92 3.72
C LYS A 148 -24.44 3.20 3.06
N LYS A 149 -24.74 3.17 1.75
CA LYS A 149 -25.33 4.32 1.05
C LYS A 149 -26.68 4.73 1.65
N GLU A 150 -27.52 3.76 2.00
CA GLU A 150 -28.82 4.01 2.63
C GLU A 150 -28.68 4.65 4.02
N GLN A 151 -27.64 4.31 4.78
CA GLN A 151 -27.37 4.90 6.10
C GLN A 151 -26.80 6.32 6.05
N MET A 152 -26.27 6.74 4.90
CA MET A 152 -25.71 8.07 4.70
C MET A 152 -26.75 9.10 4.22
N ASN A 153 -27.93 8.63 3.81
CA ASN A 153 -29.08 9.46 3.42
C ASN A 153 -30.03 9.65 4.60
#